data_AF-A0A948RCK9-F1
#
_entry.id   AF-A0A948RCK9-F1
#
_cell.length_a   1.000
_cell.length_b   1.000
_cell.length_c   1.000
_cell.angle_alpha   90.00
_cell.angle_beta   90.00
_cell.angle_gamma   90.00
#
_symmetry.space_group_name_H-M   'P 1'
#
loop_
_entity.id
_entity.type
_entity.pdbx_description
1 polymer ?
#
loop_
_entity_poly.entity_id
_entity_poly.type
_entity_poly.pdbx_seq_one_letter_code
_entity_poly.pdbx_strand_id
1 'polypeptide(L)' 'VAVGELGLSGELRAVSQLDRRVAEAARLGFKRCLVPKTSAKTISVPKGMEVIPVSTLREAIAAALGRSRIKSEE' A
#
# COMPACT_ATOMS: atom_id res chain seq x y z
N VAL A 1 3.67 -6.14 2.73
CA VAL A 1 2.39 -6.15 3.48
C VAL A 1 1.40 -5.23 2.77
N ALA A 2 0.10 -5.45 2.91
CA ALA A 2 -0.95 -4.60 2.35
C ALA A 2 -1.99 -4.29 3.42
N VAL A 3 -2.51 -3.06 3.44
CA VAL A 3 -3.50 -2.59 4.42
C VAL A 3 -4.54 -1.75 3.68
N GLY A 4 -5.82 -2.04 3.88
CA GLY A 4 -6.92 -1.31 3.27
C GLY A 4 -8.23 -2.06 3.43
N GLU A 5 -9.35 -1.35 3.29
CA GLU A 5 -10.65 -1.98 3.13
C GLU A 5 -10.93 -2.18 1.65
N LEU A 6 -11.59 -3.29 1.31
CA LEU A 6 -11.92 -3.63 -0.06
C LEU A 6 -13.43 -3.53 -0.24
N GLY A 7 -13.86 -2.72 -1.20
CA GLY A 7 -15.25 -2.74 -1.67
C GLY A 7 -15.47 -3.82 -2.72
N LEU A 8 -16.72 -4.25 -2.89
CA LEU A 8 -17.10 -5.29 -3.85
C LEU A 8 -16.84 -4.88 -5.31
N SER A 9 -16.83 -3.57 -5.60
CA SER A 9 -16.48 -3.07 -6.94
C SER A 9 -14.96 -3.09 -7.22
N GLY A 10 -14.16 -3.51 -6.23
CA GLY A 10 -12.72 -3.61 -6.33
C GLY A 10 -11.99 -2.33 -5.95
N GLU A 11 -12.67 -1.33 -5.40
CA GLU A 11 -12.07 -0.11 -4.90
C GLU A 11 -11.39 -0.33 -3.54
N LEU A 12 -10.26 0.33 -3.31
CA LEU A 12 -9.60 0.34 -2.02
C LEU A 12 -9.98 1.58 -1.22
N ARG A 13 -10.39 1.37 0.02
CA ARG A 13 -10.86 2.41 0.94
C ARG A 13 -9.94 2.53 2.15
N ALA A 14 -9.96 3.72 2.74
CA ALA A 14 -9.21 4.04 3.94
C ALA A 14 -9.56 3.10 5.11
N VAL A 15 -8.56 2.70 5.89
CA VAL A 15 -8.77 2.05 7.20
C VAL A 15 -8.52 3.05 8.32
N SER A 16 -9.10 2.78 9.49
CA SER A 16 -8.76 3.49 10.72
C SER A 16 -7.32 3.21 11.17
N GLN A 17 -6.68 4.23 11.75
CA GLN A 17 -5.34 4.17 12.34
C GLN A 17 -4.26 3.64 11.39
N LEU A 18 -4.29 4.09 10.13
CA LEU A 18 -3.38 3.60 9.09
C LEU A 18 -1.90 3.82 9.46
N ASP A 19 -1.54 4.99 10.01
CA ASP A 19 -0.19 5.28 10.50
C ASP A 19 0.33 4.23 11.48
N ARG A 20 -0.50 3.83 12.46
CA ARG A 20 -0.12 2.84 13.47
C ARG A 20 0.13 1.47 12.84
N ARG A 21 -0.69 1.09 11.85
CA ARG A 21 -0.55 -0.18 11.12
C ARG A 21 0.72 -0.21 10.27
N VAL A 22 1.02 0.90 9.59
CA VAL A 22 2.22 1.06 8.77
C VAL A 22 3.48 1.07 9.64
N ALA A 23 3.47 1.77 10.78
CA ALA A 23 4.56 1.78 11.75
C ALA A 23 4.85 0.37 12.30
N GLU A 24 3.81 -0.39 12.63
CA GLU A 24 3.98 -1.77 13.10
C GLU A 24 4.53 -2.68 12.00
N ALA A 25 4.07 -2.52 10.76
CA ALA A 25 4.65 -3.24 9.63
C ALA A 25 6.16 -2.94 9.45
N ALA A 26 6.57 -1.68 9.60
CA ALA A 26 7.99 -1.32 9.56
C ALA A 26 8.77 -1.93 10.74
N ARG A 27 8.20 -1.93 11.95
CA ARG A 27 8.80 -2.54 13.15
C ARG A 27 9.03 -4.05 12.98
N LEU A 28 8.10 -4.73 12.32
CA LEU A 28 8.20 -6.16 11.99
C LEU A 28 9.17 -6.46 10.83
N GLY A 29 9.81 -5.43 10.25
CA GLY A 29 10.83 -5.57 9.22
C GLY A 29 10.30 -5.60 7.79
N PHE A 30 9.01 -5.36 7.56
CA PHE A 30 8.51 -5.21 6.19
C PHE A 30 9.13 -3.98 5.54
N LYS A 31 9.47 -4.10 4.26
CA LYS A 31 10.08 -3.01 3.47
C LYS A 31 9.10 -2.29 2.56
N ARG A 32 8.00 -2.95 2.21
CA ARG A 32 6.98 -2.43 1.27
C ARG A 32 5.59 -2.59 1.88
N CYS A 33 4.82 -1.50 1.89
CA CYS A 33 3.45 -1.46 2.39
C CYS A 33 2.51 -0.85 1.35
N LEU A 34 1.55 -1.63 0.86
CA LEU A 34 0.50 -1.12 -0.02
C LEU A 34 -0.61 -0.51 0.83
N VAL A 35 -1.03 0.70 0.47
CA VAL A 35 -2.03 1.48 1.22
C VAL A 35 -3.05 2.15 0.29
N PRO A 36 -4.26 2.49 0.76
CA PRO A 36 -5.25 3.17 -0.07
C PRO A 36 -4.74 4.56 -0.47
N LYS A 37 -4.80 4.87 -1.77
CA LYS A 37 -4.30 6.14 -2.33
C LYS A 37 -4.93 7.38 -1.69
N THR A 38 -6.18 7.27 -1.25
CA THR A 38 -6.90 8.34 -0.55
C THR A 38 -6.26 8.74 0.77
N SER A 39 -5.60 7.79 1.45
CA SER A 39 -5.01 7.99 2.77
C SER A 39 -3.49 8.19 2.72
N ALA A 40 -2.85 7.84 1.60
CA ALA A 40 -1.40 7.85 1.44
C ALA A 40 -0.73 9.19 1.76
N LYS A 41 -1.40 10.32 1.47
CA LYS A 41 -0.87 11.67 1.73
C LYS A 41 -0.83 12.03 3.22
N THR A 42 -1.63 11.35 4.04
CA THR A 42 -1.78 11.66 5.47
C THR A 42 -0.86 10.80 6.34
N ILE A 43 -0.19 9.80 5.75
CA ILE A 43 0.60 8.83 6.49
C ILE A 43 2.03 9.35 6.69
N SER A 44 2.53 9.27 7.92
CA SER A 44 3.96 9.41 8.18
C SER A 44 4.69 8.13 7.81
N VAL A 45 5.55 8.18 6.79
CA VAL A 45 6.28 7.01 6.29
C VAL A 45 7.44 6.66 7.23
N PRO A 46 7.46 5.47 7.87
CA PRO A 46 8.57 5.06 8.70
C PRO A 46 9.87 4.91 7.91
N LYS A 47 11.02 5.20 8.53
CA LYS A 47 12.34 5.03 7.89
C LYS A 47 12.54 3.60 7.39
N GLY A 48 12.99 3.46 6.14
CA GLY A 48 13.26 2.16 5.54
C GLY A 48 12.02 1.38 5.09
N MET A 49 10.85 2.02 5.10
CA MET A 49 9.63 1.51 4.50
C MET A 49 9.26 2.31 3.24
N GLU A 50 8.93 1.60 2.18
CA GLU A 50 8.30 2.12 0.98
C GLU A 50 6.78 1.99 1.13
N VAL A 51 6.07 3.11 1.01
CA VAL A 51 4.60 3.14 1.01
C VAL A 51 4.11 3.30 -0.42
N ILE A 52 3.33 2.34 -0.88
CA ILE A 52 2.87 2.24 -2.26
C ILE A 52 1.36 2.54 -2.27
N PRO A 53 0.95 3.73 -2.74
CA PRO A 53 -0.45 4.09 -2.82
C PRO A 53 -1.13 3.33 -3.96
N VAL A 54 -2.28 2.73 -3.68
CA VAL A 54 -3.11 2.00 -4.66
C VAL A 54 -4.59 2.35 -4.50
N SER A 55 -5.31 2.44 -5.61
CA SER A 55 -6.73 2.80 -5.64
C SER A 55 -7.66 1.60 -5.85
N THR A 56 -7.15 0.50 -6.40
CA THR A 56 -7.97 -0.69 -6.72
C THR A 56 -7.27 -1.98 -6.35
N LEU A 57 -8.05 -3.06 -6.17
CA LEU A 57 -7.52 -4.40 -5.94
C LEU A 57 -6.62 -4.86 -7.10
N ARG A 58 -6.98 -4.53 -8.34
CA ARG A 58 -6.18 -4.87 -9.53
C ARG A 58 -4.80 -4.25 -9.46
N GLU A 59 -4.73 -2.96 -9.11
CA GLU A 59 -3.47 -2.24 -8.94
C GLU A 59 -2.65 -2.82 -7.77
N ALA A 60 -3.30 -3.14 -6.65
CA ALA A 60 -2.64 -3.76 -5.50
C ALA A 60 -2.03 -5.13 -5.86
N ILE A 61 -2.77 -5.98 -6.58
CA ILE A 61 -2.28 -7.27 -7.05
C ILE A 61 -1.09 -7.08 -8.00
N ALA A 62 -1.19 -6.15 -8.96
CA ALA A 62 -0.10 -5.86 -9.90
C ALA A 62 1.17 -5.37 -9.17
N ALA A 63 1.03 -4.48 -8.19
CA ALA A 63 2.15 -3.94 -7.42
C ALA A 63 2.76 -4.95 -6.42
N ALA A 64 1.95 -5.86 -5.89
CA ALA A 64 2.38 -6.86 -4.91
C ALA A 64 2.98 -8.12 -5.55
N LEU A 65 2.37 -8.61 -6.63
CA LEU A 65 2.71 -9.89 -7.26
C LEU A 65 3.35 -9.73 -8.64
N GLY A 66 3.56 -8.49 -9.10
CA GLY A 66 4.02 -8.17 -10.44
C GLY A 66 5.09 -9.13 -10.95
N ARG A 67 4.78 -9.80 -12.07
CA ARG A 67 5.76 -10.57 -12.84
C ARG A 67 7.02 -9.71 -13.02
N SER A 68 8.17 -10.31 -12.77
CA SER A 68 9.49 -9.77 -13.09
C SER A 68 9.45 -8.98 -14.41
N ARG A 69 9.76 -7.68 -14.34
CA ARG A 69 9.85 -6.67 -15.41
C ARG A 69 8.55 -6.31 -16.15
N ILE A 70 8.03 -5.11 -15.88
CA ILE A 70 7.84 -4.11 -16.93
C ILE A 70 8.33 -2.77 -16.35
N LYS A 71 9.50 -2.36 -16.85
CA LYS A 71 9.96 -0.98 -16.80
C LYS A 71 9.16 -0.28 -17.89
N SER A 72 8.29 0.64 -17.53
CA SER A 72 7.78 1.65 -18.47
C SER A 72 7.96 2.98 -17.75
N GLU A 73 9.16 3.51 -17.98
CA GLU A 73 9.42 4.94 -17.99
C GLU A 73 8.49 5.57 -19.03
N GLU A 74 7.78 6.61 -18.62
CA GLU A 74 7.42 7.79 -19.41
C GLU A 74 7.57 9.02 -18.51
#